data_AF-A0A935ZDD3-F1
#
_entry.id   AF-A0A935ZDD3-F1
#
_cell.length_a   1.000
_cell.length_b   1.000
_cell.length_c   1.000
_cell.angle_alpha   90.00
_cell.angle_beta   90.00
_cell.angle_gamma   90.00
#
_symmetry.space_group_name_H-M   'P 1'
#
loop_
_entity.id
_entity.type
_entity.pdbx_description
1 polymer ?
#
loop_
_entity_poly.entity_id
_entity_poly.type
_entity_poly.pdbx_seq_one_letter_code
_entity_poly.pdbx_strand_id
1 'polypeptide(L)'
;MDGDDARAWLQRAVVPLAADRHDAVRRAAWLALAGHDDLREAFALAVPRRFDHGFAPEVEAAAAAAGAEAVAGLRVHTGAGVFEISFDGSPAPIARANLVALARAGYFDGLRFHRVVPGFVVQGGDPRGDGYGGPGWVVPCEWSELRYERGTVGIALAGKDTGGSQFFVTHTRQPHLDGRFPVVGRVREGMEVVDALLPQDVIERVEVIPAAVSSP
;
A
#
# COMPACT_ATOMS: atom_id res chain seq x y z
N MET A 1 45.74 22.86 3.25
CA MET A 1 44.65 23.63 2.63
C MET A 1 44.41 24.84 3.50
N ASP A 2 44.28 25.99 2.87
CA ASP A 2 43.65 27.16 3.48
C ASP A 2 42.26 26.78 4.03
N GLY A 3 41.78 27.46 5.07
CA GLY A 3 40.41 27.31 5.56
C GLY A 3 39.36 27.55 4.46
N ASP A 4 39.63 28.43 3.50
CA ASP A 4 38.75 28.70 2.37
C ASP A 4 38.72 27.56 1.34
N ASP A 5 39.86 26.91 1.09
CA ASP A 5 39.95 25.72 0.23
C ASP A 5 39.20 24.53 0.82
N ALA A 6 39.31 24.35 2.15
CA ALA A 6 38.62 23.29 2.87
C ALA A 6 37.10 23.51 2.84
N ARG A 7 36.62 24.74 3.09
CA ARG A 7 35.20 25.08 3.02
C ARG A 7 34.64 24.87 1.62
N ALA A 8 35.35 25.32 0.58
CA ALA A 8 34.92 25.15 -0.81
C ALA A 8 34.86 23.68 -1.24
N TRP A 9 35.74 22.83 -0.69
CA TRP A 9 35.68 21.39 -0.89
C TRP A 9 34.46 20.78 -0.18
N LEU A 10 34.22 21.11 1.10
CA LEU A 10 33.06 20.63 1.84
C LEU A 10 31.74 20.99 1.15
N GLN A 11 31.62 22.22 0.66
CA GLN A 11 30.43 22.67 -0.06
C GLN A 11 30.18 21.90 -1.37
N ARG A 12 31.22 21.55 -2.12
CA ARG A 12 31.06 20.87 -3.42
C ARG A 12 31.02 19.34 -3.34
N ALA A 13 31.73 18.76 -2.38
CA ALA A 13 31.92 17.31 -2.30
C ALA A 13 31.10 16.66 -1.18
N VAL A 14 30.81 17.38 -0.09
CA VAL A 14 30.15 16.81 1.10
C VAL A 14 28.67 17.21 1.18
N VAL A 15 28.32 18.45 0.88
CA VAL A 15 26.91 18.90 0.86
C VAL A 15 26.00 18.06 -0.05
N PRO A 16 26.40 17.70 -1.29
CA PRO A 16 25.55 16.87 -2.16
C PRO A 16 25.28 15.45 -1.64
N LEU A 17 26.13 14.95 -0.72
CA LEU A 17 25.93 13.62 -0.11
C LEU A 17 24.69 13.57 0.79
N ALA A 18 24.07 14.71 1.08
CA ALA A 18 22.73 14.76 1.70
C ALA A 18 21.68 13.95 0.90
N ALA A 19 21.88 13.79 -0.41
CA ALA A 19 21.03 13.00 -1.30
C ALA A 19 21.41 11.51 -1.41
N ASP A 20 22.45 11.05 -0.71
CA ASP A 20 22.84 9.64 -0.78
C ASP A 20 21.78 8.73 -0.13
N ARG A 21 21.49 7.60 -0.78
CA ARG A 21 20.48 6.63 -0.32
C ARG A 21 20.86 5.93 0.99
N HIS A 22 22.13 5.88 1.36
CA HIS A 22 22.59 5.17 2.55
C HIS A 22 22.75 6.10 3.76
N ASP A 23 22.05 5.77 4.85
CA ASP A 23 22.04 6.57 6.08
C ASP A 23 23.42 6.75 6.71
N ALA A 24 24.30 5.75 6.57
CA ALA A 24 25.68 5.81 7.05
C ALA A 24 26.51 6.87 6.32
N VAL A 25 26.32 7.01 4.99
CA VAL A 25 27.04 8.01 4.17
C VAL A 25 26.58 9.41 4.53
N ARG A 26 25.27 9.62 4.69
CA ARG A 26 24.72 10.90 5.13
C ARG A 26 25.18 11.30 6.53
N ARG A 27 25.23 10.35 7.46
CA ARG A 27 25.72 10.58 8.83
C ARG A 27 27.21 10.96 8.83
N ALA A 28 28.04 10.26 8.05
CA ALA A 28 29.45 10.58 7.92
C ALA A 28 29.67 11.98 7.30
N ALA A 29 28.89 12.31 6.26
CA ALA A 29 28.93 13.63 5.62
C ALA A 29 28.50 14.74 6.59
N TRP A 30 27.43 14.55 7.37
CA TRP A 30 26.99 15.51 8.39
C TRP A 30 28.07 15.75 9.45
N LEU A 31 28.76 14.69 9.90
CA LEU A 31 29.84 14.79 10.88
C LEU A 31 31.05 15.55 10.32
N ALA A 32 31.37 15.36 9.03
CA ALA A 32 32.44 16.07 8.35
C ALA A 32 32.20 17.58 8.22
N LEU A 33 30.95 18.04 8.38
CA LEU A 33 30.58 19.47 8.38
C LEU A 33 30.63 20.12 9.78
N ALA A 34 31.20 19.45 10.79
CA ALA A 34 31.36 20.02 12.12
C ALA A 34 32.17 21.33 12.08
N GLY A 35 31.63 22.38 12.69
CA GLY A 35 32.23 23.72 12.69
C GLY A 35 31.87 24.60 11.49
N HIS A 36 31.05 24.08 10.55
CA HIS A 36 30.52 24.81 9.40
C HIS A 36 28.99 24.83 9.44
N ASP A 37 28.42 25.67 10.31
CA ASP A 37 26.98 25.73 10.55
C ASP A 37 26.18 26.11 9.29
N ASP A 38 26.74 26.98 8.45
CA ASP A 38 26.22 27.35 7.15
C ASP A 38 26.15 26.16 6.18
N LEU A 39 27.18 25.31 6.17
CA LEU A 39 27.19 24.11 5.33
C LEU A 39 26.31 23.01 5.89
N ARG A 40 26.11 22.94 7.22
CA ARG A 40 25.14 22.03 7.84
C ARG A 40 23.70 22.42 7.50
N GLU A 41 23.41 23.72 7.46
CA GLU A 41 22.12 24.23 7.01
C GLU A 41 21.91 23.90 5.52
N ALA A 42 22.90 24.16 4.66
CA ALA A 42 22.84 23.77 3.25
C ALA A 42 22.69 22.25 3.06
N PHE A 43 23.39 21.43 3.87
CA PHE A 43 23.26 19.97 3.86
C PHE A 43 21.85 19.55 4.27
N ALA A 44 21.28 20.12 5.34
CA ALA A 44 19.92 19.82 5.78
C ALA A 44 18.86 20.18 4.72
N LEU A 45 19.05 21.30 4.01
CA LEU A 45 18.19 21.72 2.89
C LEU A 45 18.35 20.84 1.65
N ALA A 46 19.54 20.25 1.45
CA ALA A 46 19.85 19.36 0.35
C ALA A 46 19.46 17.90 0.60
N VAL A 47 19.07 17.52 1.83
CA VAL A 47 18.47 16.20 2.10
C VAL A 47 17.20 16.13 1.26
N PRO A 48 17.09 15.18 0.30
CA PRO A 48 15.86 14.97 -0.43
C PRO A 48 14.79 14.79 0.62
N ARG A 49 13.76 15.64 0.59
CA ARG A 49 12.58 15.39 1.40
C ARG A 49 12.14 13.98 1.05
N ARG A 50 12.38 13.02 1.94
CA ARG A 50 11.59 11.79 1.95
C ARG A 50 10.15 12.28 1.86
N PHE A 51 9.34 11.63 1.04
CA PHE A 51 7.91 11.89 1.01
C PHE A 51 7.41 11.77 2.44
N ASP A 52 7.38 12.90 3.15
CA ASP A 52 6.81 13.08 4.47
C ASP A 52 5.35 13.38 4.19
N HIS A 53 4.73 12.41 3.56
CA HIS A 53 3.32 12.21 3.74
C HIS A 53 3.29 11.25 4.93
N GLY A 54 3.01 11.82 6.11
CA GLY A 54 2.06 11.13 6.97
C GLY A 54 0.88 10.68 6.10
N PHE A 55 0.17 9.64 6.54
CA PHE A 55 -0.95 9.16 5.75
C PHE A 55 -1.84 10.34 5.40
N ALA A 56 -2.44 10.34 4.18
CA ALA A 56 -3.47 11.33 3.89
C ALA A 56 -4.42 11.38 5.11
N PRO A 57 -4.75 12.55 5.68
CA PRO A 57 -5.51 12.64 6.93
C PRO A 57 -6.77 11.77 6.91
N GLU A 58 -7.32 11.52 5.73
CA GLU A 58 -8.43 10.62 5.43
C GLU A 58 -8.08 9.14 5.66
N VAL A 59 -6.88 8.70 5.27
CA VAL A 59 -6.33 7.36 5.55
C VAL A 59 -6.00 7.21 7.03
N GLU A 60 -5.45 8.25 7.65
CA GLU A 60 -5.16 8.27 9.09
C GLU A 60 -6.47 8.20 9.90
N ALA A 61 -7.47 9.00 9.53
CA ALA A 61 -8.81 8.96 10.11
C ALA A 61 -9.52 7.64 9.81
N ALA A 62 -9.35 7.07 8.62
CA ALA A 62 -9.97 5.80 8.29
C ALA A 62 -9.26 4.59 8.89
N ALA A 63 -7.95 4.65 9.12
CA ALA A 63 -7.23 3.67 9.92
C ALA A 63 -7.60 3.77 11.39
N ALA A 64 -7.79 4.98 11.91
CA ALA A 64 -8.35 5.19 13.24
C ALA A 64 -9.80 4.68 13.33
N ALA A 65 -10.65 4.93 12.32
CA ALA A 65 -12.05 4.51 12.30
C ALA A 65 -12.23 2.99 12.05
N ALA A 66 -11.36 2.38 11.24
CA ALA A 66 -11.30 0.93 11.06
C ALA A 66 -10.66 0.23 12.28
N GLY A 67 -9.85 0.94 13.07
CA GLY A 67 -9.39 0.48 14.38
C GLY A 67 -10.44 0.62 15.48
N ALA A 68 -11.41 1.55 15.34
CA ALA A 68 -12.43 1.82 16.35
C ALA A 68 -13.61 0.84 16.33
N GLU A 69 -13.87 0.18 15.19
CA GLU A 69 -14.91 -0.84 15.04
C GLU A 69 -14.26 -2.09 14.47
N ALA A 70 -14.35 -3.22 15.17
CA ALA A 70 -13.76 -4.46 14.69
C ALA A 70 -14.44 -4.86 13.36
N VAL A 71 -13.66 -4.91 12.28
CA VAL A 71 -14.14 -5.31 10.94
C VAL A 71 -13.65 -6.72 10.63
N ALA A 72 -14.57 -7.64 10.33
CA ALA A 72 -14.24 -9.01 9.96
C ALA A 72 -13.83 -9.15 8.48
N GLY A 73 -14.28 -8.25 7.61
CA GLY A 73 -14.05 -8.40 6.18
C GLY A 73 -14.80 -7.45 5.27
N LEU A 74 -14.82 -7.77 3.99
CA LEU A 74 -15.56 -7.07 2.94
C LEU A 74 -16.43 -8.05 2.16
N ARG A 75 -17.65 -7.63 1.79
CA ARG A 75 -18.53 -8.34 0.86
C ARG A 75 -18.57 -7.59 -0.46
N VAL A 76 -18.19 -8.26 -1.53
CA VAL A 76 -18.09 -7.67 -2.88
C VAL A 76 -19.24 -8.20 -3.72
N HIS A 77 -20.09 -7.29 -4.20
CA HIS A 77 -21.23 -7.57 -5.08
C HIS A 77 -20.81 -7.35 -6.53
N THR A 78 -21.09 -8.32 -7.39
CA THR A 78 -20.78 -8.29 -8.82
C THR A 78 -21.94 -8.91 -9.60
N GLY A 79 -22.00 -8.66 -10.92
CA GLY A 79 -22.99 -9.30 -11.78
C GLY A 79 -22.86 -10.84 -11.85
N ALA A 80 -21.69 -11.40 -11.52
CA ALA A 80 -21.45 -12.84 -11.46
C ALA A 80 -21.87 -13.47 -10.11
N GLY A 81 -22.20 -12.64 -9.12
CA GLY A 81 -22.55 -13.07 -7.76
C GLY A 81 -21.79 -12.28 -6.69
N VAL A 82 -21.84 -12.81 -5.46
CA VAL A 82 -21.26 -12.17 -4.28
C VAL A 82 -20.14 -13.04 -3.72
N PHE A 83 -19.03 -12.42 -3.34
CA PHE A 83 -17.97 -13.10 -2.59
C PHE A 83 -17.54 -12.29 -1.37
N GLU A 84 -17.02 -12.98 -0.36
CA GLU A 84 -16.63 -12.38 0.91
C GLU A 84 -15.13 -12.57 1.17
N ILE A 85 -14.47 -11.46 1.48
CA ILE A 85 -13.07 -11.41 1.90
C ILE A 85 -13.06 -11.33 3.42
N SER A 86 -12.47 -12.33 4.10
CA SER A 86 -12.15 -12.26 5.52
C SER A 86 -10.78 -11.62 5.73
N PHE A 87 -10.68 -10.79 6.77
CA PHE A 87 -9.45 -10.18 7.26
C PHE A 87 -8.78 -10.96 8.40
N ASP A 88 -9.31 -12.12 8.76
CA ASP A 88 -8.78 -12.96 9.84
C ASP A 88 -7.32 -13.34 9.57
N GLY A 89 -6.46 -13.11 10.56
CA GLY A 89 -5.03 -13.42 10.46
C GLY A 89 -4.24 -12.53 9.49
N SER A 90 -4.84 -11.46 8.96
CA SER A 90 -4.12 -10.58 8.05
C SER A 90 -3.06 -9.74 8.79
N PRO A 91 -1.83 -9.67 8.23
CA PRO A 91 -0.69 -8.95 8.77
C PRO A 91 -0.65 -7.46 8.37
N ALA A 92 -1.62 -6.98 7.59
CA ALA A 92 -1.58 -5.68 6.92
C ALA A 92 -2.67 -4.72 7.46
N PRO A 93 -2.55 -4.21 8.71
CA PRO A 93 -3.55 -3.33 9.32
C PRO A 93 -3.82 -2.04 8.54
N ILE A 94 -2.80 -1.39 7.98
CA ILE A 94 -2.95 -0.10 7.28
C ILE A 94 -3.65 -0.32 5.93
N ALA A 95 -3.25 -1.34 5.18
CA ALA A 95 -3.87 -1.69 3.91
C ALA A 95 -5.34 -2.10 4.09
N ARG A 96 -5.66 -2.90 5.12
CA ARG A 96 -7.05 -3.23 5.47
C ARG A 96 -7.86 -2.00 5.82
N ALA A 97 -7.35 -1.15 6.70
CA ALA A 97 -7.97 0.11 7.08
C ALA A 97 -8.31 0.96 5.86
N ASN A 98 -7.35 1.09 4.94
CA ASN A 98 -7.54 1.82 3.70
C ASN A 98 -8.64 1.21 2.81
N LEU A 99 -8.68 -0.11 2.64
CA LEU A 99 -9.76 -0.77 1.88
C LEU A 99 -11.13 -0.57 2.54
N VAL A 100 -11.22 -0.65 3.87
CA VAL A 100 -12.45 -0.39 4.62
C VAL A 100 -12.91 1.05 4.44
N ALA A 101 -11.99 2.02 4.48
CA ALA A 101 -12.25 3.43 4.21
C ALA A 101 -12.93 3.63 2.86
N LEU A 102 -12.29 3.08 1.82
CA LEU A 102 -12.71 3.19 0.44
C LEU A 102 -14.06 2.50 0.22
N ALA A 103 -14.28 1.33 0.82
CA ALA A 103 -15.56 0.63 0.77
C ALA A 103 -16.69 1.44 1.42
N ARG A 104 -16.47 2.00 2.62
CA ARG A 104 -17.46 2.86 3.30
C ARG A 104 -17.80 4.12 2.50
N ALA A 105 -16.84 4.64 1.75
CA ALA A 105 -17.03 5.79 0.87
C ALA A 105 -17.72 5.43 -0.48
N GLY A 106 -18.04 4.16 -0.74
CA GLY A 106 -18.60 3.72 -2.02
C GLY A 106 -17.61 3.82 -3.18
N TYR A 107 -16.30 3.90 -2.89
CA TYR A 107 -15.25 4.16 -3.89
C TYR A 107 -15.19 3.09 -4.99
N PHE A 108 -15.47 1.84 -4.63
CA PHE A 108 -15.37 0.69 -5.53
C PHE A 108 -16.60 0.52 -6.44
N ASP A 109 -17.68 1.24 -6.17
CA ASP A 109 -18.96 1.06 -6.86
C ASP A 109 -18.83 1.53 -8.30
N GLY A 110 -19.13 0.64 -9.25
CA GLY A 110 -18.97 0.86 -10.69
C GLY A 110 -17.54 0.65 -11.21
N LEU A 111 -16.55 0.36 -10.35
CA LEU A 111 -15.20 0.02 -10.78
C LEU A 111 -15.15 -1.38 -11.40
N ARG A 112 -14.06 -1.66 -12.12
CA ARG A 112 -13.94 -2.90 -12.91
C ARG A 112 -12.80 -3.78 -12.44
N PHE A 113 -12.98 -5.08 -12.63
CA PHE A 113 -11.87 -6.03 -12.69
C PHE A 113 -11.15 -5.89 -14.04
N HIS A 114 -10.28 -4.89 -14.12
CA HIS A 114 -9.58 -4.53 -15.35
C HIS A 114 -8.56 -5.58 -15.78
N ARG A 115 -8.09 -6.42 -14.86
CA ARG A 115 -7.11 -7.48 -15.14
C ARG A 115 -7.55 -8.80 -14.53
N VAL A 116 -7.95 -9.73 -15.40
CA VAL A 116 -8.31 -11.11 -15.02
C VAL A 116 -7.43 -12.06 -15.82
N VAL A 117 -6.66 -12.89 -15.11
CA VAL A 117 -5.76 -13.88 -15.71
C VAL A 117 -6.10 -15.26 -15.14
N PRO A 118 -6.75 -16.13 -15.93
CA PRO A 118 -7.14 -17.47 -15.48
C PRO A 118 -5.97 -18.25 -14.90
N GLY A 119 -6.18 -18.86 -13.72
CA GLY A 119 -5.15 -19.60 -13.00
C GLY A 119 -4.14 -18.72 -12.26
N PHE A 120 -4.22 -17.39 -12.38
CA PHE A 120 -3.34 -16.45 -11.70
C PHE A 120 -4.12 -15.58 -10.71
N VAL A 121 -4.64 -14.42 -11.15
CA VAL A 121 -5.35 -13.46 -10.29
C VAL A 121 -6.49 -12.76 -11.03
N VAL A 122 -7.50 -12.34 -10.26
CA VAL A 122 -8.44 -11.26 -10.60
C VAL A 122 -7.97 -10.00 -9.89
N GLN A 123 -7.82 -8.89 -10.59
CA GLN A 123 -7.39 -7.60 -10.03
C GLN A 123 -8.39 -6.51 -10.41
N GLY A 124 -8.76 -5.70 -9.42
CA GLY A 124 -9.72 -4.60 -9.53
C GLY A 124 -9.36 -3.43 -8.62
N GLY A 125 -10.28 -2.47 -8.48
CA GLY A 125 -10.09 -1.29 -7.62
C GLY A 125 -9.32 -0.14 -8.27
N ASP A 126 -9.24 -0.11 -9.60
CA ASP A 126 -8.69 1.01 -10.36
C ASP A 126 -9.81 1.91 -10.91
N PRO A 127 -9.89 3.20 -10.55
CA PRO A 127 -10.88 4.15 -11.06
C PRO A 127 -10.73 4.47 -12.55
N ARG A 128 -9.51 4.35 -13.11
CA ARG A 128 -9.24 4.55 -14.53
C ARG A 128 -9.44 3.28 -15.35
N GLY A 129 -9.31 2.12 -14.70
CA GLY A 129 -9.43 0.81 -15.33
C GLY A 129 -8.29 0.45 -16.30
N ASP A 130 -7.17 1.16 -16.25
CA ASP A 130 -6.00 0.95 -17.12
C ASP A 130 -4.78 0.35 -16.40
N GLY A 131 -4.90 0.09 -15.11
CA GLY A 131 -3.86 -0.43 -14.21
C GLY A 131 -3.07 0.66 -13.46
N TYR A 132 -3.26 1.94 -13.79
CA TYR A 132 -2.44 3.05 -13.27
C TYR A 132 -3.21 4.04 -12.39
N GLY A 133 -4.50 3.83 -12.16
CA GLY A 133 -5.26 4.67 -11.24
C GLY A 133 -5.17 4.23 -9.78
N GLY A 134 -5.64 5.11 -8.90
CA GLY A 134 -5.65 4.91 -7.47
C GLY A 134 -6.49 5.98 -6.76
N PRO A 135 -6.53 5.98 -5.42
CA PRO A 135 -7.42 6.83 -4.65
C PRO A 135 -6.92 8.28 -4.51
N GLY A 136 -5.74 8.60 -5.05
CA GLY A 136 -5.09 9.91 -4.90
C GLY A 136 -4.06 9.96 -3.77
N TRP A 137 -3.88 8.86 -3.03
CA TRP A 137 -2.85 8.68 -2.03
C TRP A 137 -2.25 7.26 -2.10
N VAL A 138 -1.20 7.03 -1.34
CA VAL A 138 -0.54 5.72 -1.24
C VAL A 138 -0.44 5.24 0.21
N VAL A 139 -0.35 3.91 0.38
CA VAL A 139 -0.09 3.21 1.64
C VAL A 139 1.22 2.41 1.54
N PRO A 140 1.94 2.24 2.66
CA PRO A 140 3.20 1.52 2.70
C PRO A 140 3.00 0.04 2.41
N CYS A 141 4.09 -0.60 2.00
CA CYS A 141 4.11 -2.04 1.81
C CYS A 141 4.23 -2.75 3.16
N GLU A 142 3.14 -3.37 3.62
CA GLU A 142 3.13 -4.24 4.80
C GLU A 142 3.57 -5.65 4.41
N TRP A 143 4.82 -5.97 4.72
CA TRP A 143 5.42 -7.27 4.38
C TRP A 143 4.84 -8.42 5.23
N SER A 144 4.83 -9.63 4.67
CA SER A 144 4.40 -10.84 5.38
C SER A 144 5.10 -12.11 4.90
N GLU A 145 5.22 -13.09 5.80
CA GLU A 145 5.61 -14.48 5.51
C GLU A 145 4.47 -15.34 5.00
N LEU A 146 3.23 -14.82 5.00
CA LEU A 146 2.08 -15.54 4.47
C LEU A 146 2.25 -15.80 2.97
N ARG A 147 1.87 -17.01 2.57
CA ARG A 147 1.94 -17.46 1.19
C ARG A 147 0.66 -17.09 0.44
N TYR A 148 0.81 -16.76 -0.83
CA TYR A 148 -0.31 -16.62 -1.75
C TYR A 148 -0.78 -18.01 -2.18
N GLU A 149 -1.73 -18.54 -1.43
CA GLU A 149 -2.50 -19.73 -1.76
C GLU A 149 -3.80 -19.34 -2.47
N ARG A 150 -4.58 -20.29 -2.99
CA ARG A 150 -5.90 -19.99 -3.58
C ARG A 150 -6.76 -19.14 -2.62
N GLY A 151 -7.37 -18.11 -3.18
CA GLY A 151 -8.24 -17.16 -2.49
C GLY A 151 -7.52 -16.13 -1.64
N THR A 152 -6.18 -16.11 -1.56
CA THR A 152 -5.45 -15.06 -0.85
C THR A 152 -5.65 -13.72 -1.58
N VAL A 153 -5.93 -12.67 -0.80
CA VAL A 153 -6.16 -11.30 -1.27
C VAL A 153 -4.97 -10.41 -0.93
N GLY A 154 -4.46 -9.70 -1.93
CA GLY A 154 -3.34 -8.79 -1.78
C GLY A 154 -3.59 -7.40 -2.36
N ILE A 155 -2.74 -6.43 -2.00
CA ILE A 155 -2.73 -5.08 -2.58
C ILE A 155 -1.76 -5.02 -3.75
N ALA A 156 -2.21 -4.52 -4.89
CA ALA A 156 -1.35 -4.30 -6.05
C ALA A 156 -0.42 -3.10 -5.81
N LEU A 157 0.82 -3.22 -6.28
CA LEU A 157 1.87 -2.22 -6.12
C LEU A 157 2.47 -1.84 -7.48
N ALA A 158 2.78 -0.57 -7.67
CA ALA A 158 3.59 -0.06 -8.79
C ALA A 158 5.10 0.06 -8.42
N GLY A 159 5.47 -0.41 -7.23
CA GLY A 159 6.78 -0.24 -6.61
C GLY A 159 6.70 -0.35 -5.08
N LYS A 160 7.84 -0.29 -4.40
CA LYS A 160 7.84 -0.26 -2.93
C LYS A 160 7.05 0.95 -2.42
N ASP A 161 6.17 0.74 -1.43
CA ASP A 161 5.36 1.77 -0.77
C ASP A 161 4.45 2.56 -1.72
N THR A 162 3.84 1.86 -2.69
CA THR A 162 2.89 2.42 -3.67
C THR A 162 1.52 1.76 -3.62
N GLY A 163 1.16 1.14 -2.49
CA GLY A 163 -0.17 0.55 -2.34
C GLY A 163 -1.24 1.63 -2.40
N GLY A 164 -2.44 1.28 -2.84
CA GLY A 164 -3.53 2.25 -2.97
C GLY A 164 -4.87 1.56 -2.81
N SER A 165 -5.74 1.69 -3.81
CA SER A 165 -7.07 1.07 -3.84
C SER A 165 -7.09 -0.28 -4.55
N GLN A 166 -6.10 -0.55 -5.40
CA GLN A 166 -6.09 -1.74 -6.23
C GLN A 166 -5.78 -2.99 -5.39
N PHE A 167 -6.67 -3.98 -5.47
CA PHE A 167 -6.51 -5.28 -4.81
C PHE A 167 -6.64 -6.41 -5.83
N PHE A 168 -6.13 -7.57 -5.48
CA PHE A 168 -6.23 -8.76 -6.29
C PHE A 168 -6.55 -10.00 -5.45
N VAL A 169 -7.20 -10.98 -6.09
CA VAL A 169 -7.52 -12.30 -5.52
C VAL A 169 -6.84 -13.37 -6.37
N THR A 170 -6.17 -14.31 -5.72
CA THR A 170 -5.47 -15.42 -6.38
C THR A 170 -6.39 -16.60 -6.69
N HIS A 171 -6.35 -17.11 -7.93
CA HIS A 171 -7.09 -18.32 -8.33
C HIS A 171 -6.40 -19.61 -7.86
N THR A 172 -5.06 -19.59 -7.83
CA THR A 172 -4.22 -20.73 -7.46
C THR A 172 -2.99 -20.25 -6.69
N ARG A 173 -2.14 -21.15 -6.22
CA ARG A 173 -0.92 -20.83 -5.49
C ARG A 173 0.07 -20.00 -6.32
N GLN A 174 0.55 -18.87 -5.78
CA GLN A 174 1.45 -17.93 -6.47
C GLN A 174 2.75 -17.63 -5.69
N PRO A 175 3.76 -18.51 -5.76
CA PRO A 175 4.99 -18.35 -4.96
C PRO A 175 5.80 -17.09 -5.28
N HIS A 176 5.64 -16.52 -6.48
CA HIS A 176 6.35 -15.32 -6.90
C HIS A 176 5.74 -14.03 -6.31
N LEU A 177 4.57 -14.11 -5.68
CA LEU A 177 3.95 -13.00 -4.95
C LEU A 177 4.31 -13.00 -3.45
N ASP A 178 4.77 -14.14 -2.93
CA ASP A 178 5.13 -14.32 -1.51
C ASP A 178 6.15 -13.26 -1.07
N GLY A 179 5.82 -12.54 0.00
CA GLY A 179 6.68 -11.48 0.56
C GLY A 179 6.87 -10.24 -0.33
N ARG A 180 6.14 -10.11 -1.45
CA ARG A 180 6.24 -8.95 -2.36
C ARG A 180 5.06 -8.00 -2.31
N PHE A 181 3.89 -8.51 -1.94
CA PHE A 181 2.63 -7.76 -1.91
C PHE A 181 1.96 -7.92 -0.55
N PRO A 182 1.41 -6.83 0.03
CA PRO A 182 0.70 -6.90 1.32
C PRO A 182 -0.47 -7.86 1.24
N VAL A 183 -0.51 -8.84 2.14
CA VAL A 183 -1.63 -9.77 2.27
C VAL A 183 -2.67 -9.13 3.17
N VAL A 184 -3.85 -8.82 2.63
CA VAL A 184 -4.92 -8.14 3.38
C VAL A 184 -5.97 -9.08 3.91
N GLY A 185 -6.08 -10.29 3.35
CA GLY A 185 -7.08 -11.27 3.75
C GLY A 185 -7.17 -12.45 2.81
N ARG A 186 -8.28 -13.16 2.87
CA ARG A 186 -8.60 -14.30 2.00
C ARG A 186 -10.11 -14.35 1.71
N VAL A 187 -10.47 -14.82 0.52
CA VAL A 187 -11.85 -15.19 0.20
C VAL A 187 -12.32 -16.34 1.09
N ARG A 188 -13.36 -16.09 1.89
CA ARG A 188 -13.98 -17.07 2.79
C ARG A 188 -15.20 -17.73 2.15
N GLU A 189 -15.97 -16.97 1.37
CA GLU A 189 -17.20 -17.42 0.69
C GLU A 189 -17.23 -16.86 -0.74
N GLY A 190 -17.84 -17.58 -1.69
CA GLY A 190 -17.99 -17.12 -3.08
C GLY A 190 -16.73 -17.27 -3.95
N MET A 191 -15.86 -18.24 -3.70
CA MET A 191 -14.65 -18.43 -4.52
C MET A 191 -14.99 -18.86 -5.96
N GLU A 192 -16.11 -19.55 -6.15
CA GLU A 192 -16.68 -19.87 -7.47
C GLU A 192 -17.10 -18.62 -8.25
N VAL A 193 -17.53 -17.55 -7.56
CA VAL A 193 -17.81 -16.25 -8.18
C VAL A 193 -16.51 -15.64 -8.67
N VAL A 194 -15.45 -15.65 -7.84
CA VAL A 194 -14.12 -15.15 -8.24
C VAL A 194 -13.58 -15.90 -9.46
N ASP A 195 -13.75 -17.23 -9.50
CA ASP A 195 -13.33 -18.05 -10.64
C ASP A 195 -14.13 -17.76 -11.92
N ALA A 196 -15.38 -17.29 -11.79
CA ALA A 196 -16.27 -16.95 -12.90
C ALA A 196 -16.11 -15.52 -13.43
N LEU A 197 -15.42 -14.64 -12.69
CA LEU A 197 -15.22 -13.25 -13.12
C LEU A 197 -14.46 -13.17 -14.44
N LEU A 198 -14.93 -12.27 -15.30
CA LEU A 198 -14.34 -11.97 -16.60
C LEU A 198 -13.69 -10.57 -16.59
N PRO A 199 -12.74 -10.31 -17.52
CA PRO A 199 -12.23 -8.97 -17.71
C PRO A 199 -13.36 -7.96 -17.93
N GLN A 200 -13.27 -6.81 -17.27
CA GLN A 200 -14.25 -5.72 -17.31
C GLN A 200 -15.55 -5.96 -16.53
N ASP A 201 -15.69 -7.09 -15.82
CA ASP A 201 -16.79 -7.26 -14.87
C ASP A 201 -16.76 -6.15 -13.81
N VAL A 202 -17.97 -5.72 -13.44
CA VAL A 202 -18.19 -4.55 -12.60
C VAL A 202 -18.34 -4.98 -11.15
N ILE A 203 -17.67 -4.24 -10.27
CA ILE A 203 -17.93 -4.22 -8.84
C ILE A 203 -19.16 -3.34 -8.66
N GLU A 204 -20.32 -3.95 -8.41
CA GLU A 204 -21.57 -3.23 -8.23
C GLU A 204 -21.55 -2.46 -6.91
N ARG A 205 -21.01 -3.08 -5.86
CA ARG A 205 -20.93 -2.52 -4.52
C ARG A 205 -19.94 -3.27 -3.63
N VAL A 206 -19.31 -2.59 -2.69
CA VAL A 206 -18.54 -3.23 -1.61
C VAL A 206 -19.09 -2.83 -0.23
N GLU A 207 -19.46 -3.83 0.57
CA GLU A 207 -19.97 -3.63 1.94
C GLU A 207 -18.93 -4.07 2.97
N VAL A 208 -18.87 -3.36 4.10
CA VAL A 208 -18.03 -3.76 5.24
C VAL A 208 -18.77 -4.78 6.11
N ILE A 209 -18.10 -5.89 6.44
CA ILE A 209 -18.62 -6.91 7.35
C ILE A 209 -18.13 -6.59 8.76
N PRO A 210 -19.01 -6.24 9.71
CA PRO A 210 -18.62 -6.02 11.10
C PRO A 210 -18.16 -7.34 11.73
N ALA A 211 -17.17 -7.28 12.62
CA ALA A 211 -16.79 -8.43 13.41
C ALA A 211 -17.91 -8.76 14.41
N ALA A 212 -18.13 -10.06 14.64
CA ALA A 212 -19.07 -10.48 15.65
C ALA A 212 -18.62 -9.93 17.02
N VAL A 213 -19.50 -9.19 17.70
CA VAL A 213 -19.28 -8.83 19.10
C VAL A 213 -19.31 -10.14 19.88
N SER A 214 -18.15 -10.57 20.39
CA SER A 214 -18.09 -11.68 21.33
C SER A 214 -18.89 -11.26 22.57
N SER A 215 -20.10 -11.79 22.74
CA SER A 215 -20.80 -11.70 24.01
C SER A 215 -19.95 -12.41 25.09
N PRO A 216 -19.81 -11.82 26.29
CA PRO A 216 -19.05 -12.41 27.40
C PRO A 216 -19.67 -13.69 27.94
#